data_AF-A0A956SU32-F1
#
_entry.id   AF-A0A956SU32-F1
#
_cell.length_a   1.000
_cell.length_b   1.000
_cell.length_c   1.000
_cell.angle_alpha   90.00
_cell.angle_beta   90.00
_cell.angle_gamma   90.00
#
_symmetry.space_group_name_H-M   'P 1'
#
loop_
_entity.id
_entity.type
_entity.pdbx_description
1 polymer ?
#
loop_
_entity_poly.entity_id
_entity_poly.type
_entity_poly.pdbx_seq_one_letter_code
_entity_poly.pdbx_strand_id
1 'polypeptide(L)'
;MRKNFDSRRSAVPRFARGIALLLGATLLAAPNLAHAHFSTVIPQSPNGERGKPLNCLFFWGHPYEHVIFETPAPSSLVALAPSGARATLTTVAEGSARRFRFAPKERGDHLVLLTSPRYEVDDEVLQDH
;
A
#
# COMPACT_ATOMS: atom_id res chain seq x y z
N MET A 1 -26.68 51.20 -42.43
CA MET A 1 -26.11 51.27 -41.06
C MET A 1 -25.76 49.84 -40.62
N ARG A 2 -24.52 49.38 -40.90
CA ARG A 2 -24.03 48.04 -40.53
C ARG A 2 -23.15 48.18 -39.29
N LYS A 3 -23.53 47.55 -38.18
CA LYS A 3 -22.68 47.45 -36.98
C LYS A 3 -21.59 46.41 -37.26
N ASN A 4 -20.35 46.85 -37.36
CA ASN A 4 -19.18 45.96 -37.44
C ASN A 4 -19.08 45.20 -36.11
N PHE A 5 -19.31 43.89 -36.17
CA PHE A 5 -19.08 42.98 -35.06
C PHE A 5 -17.57 42.72 -35.01
N ASP A 6 -16.88 43.53 -34.20
CA ASP A 6 -15.44 43.45 -34.04
C ASP A 6 -15.09 42.13 -33.34
N SER A 7 -14.60 41.17 -34.12
CA SER A 7 -14.20 39.85 -33.64
C SER A 7 -12.92 39.97 -32.82
N ARG A 8 -13.06 40.30 -31.53
CA ARG A 8 -11.98 40.17 -30.55
C ARG A 8 -11.67 38.69 -30.35
N ARG A 9 -10.92 38.10 -31.28
CA ARG A 9 -10.20 36.85 -31.02
C ARG A 9 -9.21 37.16 -29.92
N SER A 10 -9.52 36.74 -28.69
CA SER A 10 -8.59 36.84 -27.56
C SER A 10 -7.34 36.04 -27.93
N ALA A 11 -6.28 36.77 -28.31
CA ALA A 11 -4.98 36.18 -28.53
C ALA A 11 -4.46 35.74 -27.16
N VAL A 12 -4.65 34.45 -26.83
CA VAL A 12 -4.05 33.87 -25.64
C VAL A 12 -2.53 34.10 -25.75
N PRO A 13 -1.90 34.81 -24.80
CA PRO A 13 -0.49 35.13 -24.89
C PRO A 13 0.32 33.81 -24.96
N ARG A 14 1.34 33.77 -25.82
CA ARG A 14 2.14 32.55 -26.09
C ARG A 14 2.69 31.93 -24.80
N PHE A 15 2.95 32.75 -23.78
CA PHE A 15 3.38 32.35 -22.46
C PHE A 15 2.33 31.52 -21.69
N ALA A 16 1.04 31.90 -21.77
CA ALA A 16 -0.04 31.16 -21.13
C ALA A 16 -0.26 29.78 -21.78
N ARG A 17 0.01 29.66 -23.08
CA ARG A 17 0.02 28.35 -23.77
C ARG A 17 1.20 27.47 -23.33
N GLY A 18 2.37 28.06 -23.13
CA GLY A 18 3.54 27.35 -22.59
C GLY A 18 3.28 26.79 -21.19
N ILE A 19 2.69 27.61 -20.30
CA ILE A 19 2.30 27.16 -18.95
C ILE A 19 1.23 26.08 -19.01
N ALA A 20 0.20 26.23 -19.85
CA ALA A 20 -0.86 25.23 -19.98
C ALA A 20 -0.33 23.89 -20.52
N LEU A 21 0.62 23.91 -21.47
CA LEU A 21 1.27 22.72 -21.98
C LEU A 21 2.17 22.06 -20.93
N LEU A 22 2.93 22.86 -20.16
CA LEU A 22 3.76 22.34 -19.08
C LEU A 22 2.92 21.70 -17.98
N LEU A 23 1.86 22.38 -17.52
CA LEU A 23 0.91 21.84 -16.53
C LEU A 23 0.21 20.58 -17.05
N GLY A 24 -0.21 20.57 -18.32
CA GLY A 24 -0.79 19.39 -18.96
C GLY A 24 0.18 18.21 -18.99
N ALA A 25 1.46 18.45 -19.34
CA ALA A 25 2.49 17.42 -19.34
C ALA A 25 2.77 16.87 -17.92
N THR A 26 2.85 17.74 -16.91
CA THR A 26 3.06 17.32 -15.52
C THR A 26 1.89 16.51 -14.98
N LEU A 27 0.64 16.88 -15.30
CA LEU A 27 -0.55 16.15 -14.86
C LEU A 27 -0.68 14.78 -15.52
N LEU A 28 -0.22 14.63 -16.77
CA LEU A 28 -0.21 13.34 -17.48
C LEU A 28 0.94 12.43 -17.03
N ALA A 29 2.04 12.97 -16.51
CA ALA A 29 3.18 12.19 -16.02
C ALA A 29 3.06 11.73 -14.56
N ALA A 30 2.13 12.31 -13.78
CA ALA A 30 1.99 12.03 -12.35
C ALA A 30 1.51 10.61 -11.96
N PRO A 31 0.60 9.93 -12.68
CA PRO A 31 0.00 8.68 -12.17
C PRO A 31 0.97 7.48 -12.18
N ASN A 32 2.05 7.52 -12.97
CA ASN A 32 3.00 6.41 -13.08
C ASN A 32 4.10 6.41 -12.01
N LEU A 33 4.13 7.39 -11.11
CA LEU A 33 5.16 7.50 -10.07
C LEU A 33 4.78 6.81 -8.75
N ALA A 34 3.59 6.20 -8.69
CA ALA A 34 3.08 5.56 -7.49
C ALA A 34 2.91 4.04 -7.68
N HIS A 35 3.97 3.33 -8.07
CA HIS A 35 4.07 1.88 -7.84
C HIS A 35 4.25 1.60 -6.35
N ALA A 36 3.19 1.88 -5.59
CA ALA A 36 3.17 1.69 -4.16
C ALA A 36 2.90 0.22 -3.87
N HIS A 37 3.95 -0.47 -3.44
CA HIS A 37 3.85 -1.80 -2.90
C HIS A 37 3.71 -1.71 -1.37
N PHE A 38 2.87 -2.58 -0.79
CA PHE A 38 2.50 -2.51 0.61
C PHE A 38 2.80 -3.82 1.33
N SER A 39 3.54 -3.72 2.44
CA SER A 39 3.61 -4.79 3.44
C SER A 39 2.37 -4.67 4.31
N THR A 40 1.45 -5.62 4.18
CA THR A 40 0.13 -5.54 4.81
C THR A 40 -0.05 -6.65 5.81
N VAL A 41 -0.43 -6.30 7.05
CA VAL A 41 -0.78 -7.26 8.10
C VAL A 41 -2.24 -7.05 8.49
N ILE A 42 -3.03 -8.13 8.45
CA ILE A 42 -4.47 -8.08 8.76
C ILE A 42 -4.79 -9.17 9.78
N PRO A 43 -5.41 -8.84 10.92
CA PRO A 43 -5.95 -9.86 11.81
C PRO A 43 -7.13 -10.56 11.13
N GLN A 44 -7.18 -11.90 11.18
CA GLN A 44 -8.27 -12.66 10.55
C GLN A 44 -9.60 -12.59 11.34
N SER A 45 -9.57 -12.00 12.52
CA SER A 45 -10.73 -11.68 13.33
C SER A 45 -10.60 -10.24 13.81
N PRO A 46 -11.69 -9.45 13.85
CA PRO A 46 -11.64 -8.09 14.38
C PRO A 46 -11.27 -8.04 15.86
N ASN A 47 -11.51 -9.14 16.60
CA ASN A 47 -11.24 -9.24 18.03
C ASN A 47 -10.45 -10.51 18.36
N GLY A 48 -9.50 -10.39 19.28
CA GLY A 48 -8.84 -11.52 19.92
C GLY A 48 -9.45 -11.84 21.28
N GLU A 49 -9.48 -13.13 21.64
CA GLU A 49 -9.85 -13.56 22.99
C GLU A 49 -8.60 -13.88 23.81
N ARG A 50 -8.63 -13.57 25.12
CA ARG A 50 -7.52 -13.86 26.03
C ARG A 50 -7.21 -15.36 26.04
N GLY A 51 -5.95 -15.70 25.84
CA GLY A 51 -5.44 -17.06 25.85
C GLY A 51 -5.79 -17.88 24.60
N LYS A 52 -6.65 -17.38 23.72
CA LYS A 52 -7.00 -18.08 22.49
C LYS A 52 -6.09 -17.62 21.33
N PRO A 53 -5.76 -18.53 20.41
CA PRO A 53 -5.06 -18.18 19.19
C PRO A 53 -5.80 -17.11 18.36
N LEU A 54 -5.11 -16.03 18.04
CA LEU A 54 -5.48 -15.07 17.02
C LEU A 54 -4.53 -15.25 15.82
N ASN A 55 -5.10 -15.45 14.63
CA ASN A 55 -4.33 -15.56 13.41
C ASN A 55 -4.23 -14.19 12.71
N CYS A 56 -3.07 -13.93 12.12
CA CYS A 56 -2.81 -12.75 11.29
C CYS A 56 -2.35 -13.22 9.90
N LEU A 57 -2.82 -12.53 8.86
CA LEU A 57 -2.35 -12.67 7.49
C LEU A 57 -1.33 -11.57 7.21
N PHE A 58 -0.22 -11.92 6.58
CA PHE A 58 0.80 -11.01 6.09
C PHE A 58 1.02 -11.22 4.60
N PHE A 59 1.02 -10.15 3.82
CA PHE A 59 1.30 -10.21 2.40
C PHE A 59 1.97 -8.94 1.86
N TRP A 60 2.62 -9.07 0.71
CA TRP A 60 3.24 -8.01 -0.06
C TRP A 60 2.59 -7.87 -1.45
N GLY A 61 2.38 -6.65 -1.90
CA GLY A 61 1.97 -6.35 -3.28
C GLY A 61 1.13 -5.10 -3.41
N HIS A 62 0.20 -5.12 -4.37
CA HIS A 62 -0.74 -4.05 -4.66
C HIS A 62 -2.14 -4.46 -4.17
N PRO A 63 -2.45 -4.32 -2.87
CA PRO A 63 -3.74 -4.73 -2.30
C PRO A 63 -4.92 -4.07 -3.02
N TYR A 64 -4.76 -2.85 -3.52
CA TYR A 64 -5.82 -2.12 -4.23
C TYR A 64 -6.00 -2.55 -5.69
N GLU A 65 -5.03 -3.28 -6.25
CA GLU A 65 -5.08 -3.86 -7.60
C GLU A 65 -5.31 -5.38 -7.53
N HIS A 66 -5.50 -5.93 -6.33
CA HIS A 66 -5.67 -7.36 -6.05
C HIS A 66 -4.48 -8.22 -6.50
N VAL A 67 -3.29 -7.62 -6.60
CA VAL A 67 -2.05 -8.34 -6.94
C VAL A 67 -1.27 -8.63 -5.65
N ILE A 68 -1.07 -9.90 -5.36
CA ILE A 68 -0.26 -10.38 -4.24
C ILE A 68 0.93 -11.14 -4.80
N PHE A 69 2.13 -10.67 -4.47
CA PHE A 69 3.38 -11.33 -4.86
C PHE A 69 3.76 -12.42 -3.85
N GLU A 70 4.80 -13.20 -4.17
CA GLU A 70 5.40 -14.08 -3.19
C GLU A 70 5.94 -13.27 -2.00
N THR A 71 5.34 -13.47 -0.83
CA THR A 71 5.71 -12.74 0.38
C THR A 71 6.83 -13.49 1.09
N PRO A 72 8.05 -12.96 1.20
CA PRO A 72 9.12 -13.66 1.89
C PRO A 72 8.99 -13.52 3.40
N ALA A 73 9.81 -14.29 4.10
CA ALA A 73 9.75 -14.38 5.55
C ALA A 73 10.13 -13.03 6.19
N PRO A 74 9.38 -12.56 7.19
CA PRO A 74 9.81 -11.42 7.98
C PRO A 74 11.04 -11.80 8.82
N SER A 75 11.96 -10.84 8.96
CA SER A 75 13.12 -10.95 9.85
C SER A 75 12.76 -10.90 11.33
N SER A 76 11.63 -10.28 11.67
CA SER A 76 11.10 -10.19 13.03
C SER A 76 9.58 -10.11 13.01
N LEU A 77 8.96 -10.78 13.99
CA LEU A 77 7.52 -10.77 14.17
C LEU A 77 7.14 -10.86 15.64
N VAL A 78 6.60 -9.76 16.17
CA VAL A 78 6.23 -9.66 17.59
C VAL A 78 4.87 -9.01 17.78
N ALA A 79 4.14 -9.45 18.78
CA ALA A 79 2.99 -8.75 19.32
C ALA A 79 3.42 -8.03 20.59
N LEU A 80 3.14 -6.72 20.68
CA LEU A 80 3.25 -5.93 21.90
C LEU A 80 1.90 -5.87 22.58
N ALA A 81 1.84 -6.30 23.83
CA ALA A 81 0.70 -6.12 24.71
C ALA A 81 0.60 -4.67 25.20
N PRO A 82 -0.55 -4.24 25.74
CA PRO A 82 -0.72 -2.92 26.35
C PRO A 82 0.30 -2.59 27.44
N SER A 83 0.74 -3.60 28.19
CA SER A 83 1.80 -3.48 29.20
C SER A 83 3.21 -3.25 28.62
N GLY A 84 3.38 -3.40 27.30
CA GLY A 84 4.67 -3.46 26.62
C GLY A 84 5.29 -4.86 26.56
N ALA A 85 4.64 -5.88 27.15
CA ALA A 85 5.13 -7.26 27.07
C ALA A 85 5.15 -7.76 25.63
N ARG A 86 6.23 -8.47 25.26
CA ARG A 86 6.43 -9.03 23.91
C ARG A 86 5.96 -10.48 23.86
N ALA A 87 5.25 -10.84 22.81
CA ALA A 87 4.98 -12.23 22.43
C ALA A 87 5.52 -12.47 21.02
N THR A 88 6.23 -13.58 20.82
CA THR A 88 6.64 -14.03 19.49
C THR A 88 5.44 -14.65 18.80
N LEU A 89 5.23 -14.33 17.52
CA LEU A 89 4.23 -15.02 16.71
C LEU A 89 4.86 -16.25 16.04
N THR A 90 4.07 -17.30 15.86
CA THR A 90 4.49 -18.52 15.18
C THR A 90 3.93 -18.57 13.76
N THR A 91 4.74 -18.97 12.78
CA THR A 91 4.27 -19.27 11.41
C THR A 91 3.36 -20.49 11.42
N VAL A 92 2.22 -20.38 10.74
CA VAL A 92 1.19 -21.43 10.63
C VAL A 92 1.08 -21.95 9.19
N ALA A 93 1.25 -21.07 8.21
CA ALA A 93 1.20 -21.43 6.80
C ALA A 93 2.04 -20.46 5.96
N GLU A 94 2.60 -20.98 4.87
CA GLU A 94 3.42 -20.25 3.90
C GLU A 94 2.80 -20.37 2.50
N GLY A 95 3.15 -19.42 1.61
CA GLY A 95 2.62 -19.27 0.26
C GLY A 95 2.76 -17.80 -0.17
N SER A 96 1.99 -17.38 -1.18
CA SER A 96 1.98 -15.97 -1.61
C SER A 96 1.63 -15.00 -0.47
N ALA A 97 0.82 -15.45 0.48
CA ALA A 97 0.62 -14.79 1.78
C ALA A 97 1.02 -15.72 2.92
N ARG A 98 1.56 -15.15 4.00
CA ARG A 98 1.98 -15.88 5.20
C ARG A 98 0.95 -15.74 6.30
N ARG A 99 0.72 -16.83 7.04
CA ARG A 99 -0.16 -16.82 8.21
C ARG A 99 0.66 -17.00 9.48
N PHE A 100 0.40 -16.13 10.44
CA PHE A 100 1.02 -16.15 11.75
C PHE A 100 -0.02 -16.26 12.85
N ARG A 101 0.42 -16.64 14.05
CA ARG A 101 -0.45 -16.82 15.21
C ARG A 101 0.23 -16.37 16.50
N PHE A 102 -0.54 -15.72 17.37
CA PHE A 102 -0.20 -15.56 18.79
C PHE A 102 -1.46 -15.71 19.64
N ALA A 103 -1.28 -15.83 20.96
CA ALA A 103 -2.39 -15.81 21.91
C ALA A 103 -2.25 -14.57 22.82
N PRO A 104 -3.19 -13.61 22.78
CA PRO A 104 -3.18 -12.46 23.68
C PRO A 104 -3.25 -12.90 25.13
N LYS A 105 -2.34 -12.41 25.99
CA LYS A 105 -2.35 -12.74 27.43
C LYS A 105 -3.05 -11.68 28.26
N GLU A 106 -3.22 -10.50 27.71
CA GLU A 106 -3.78 -9.32 28.35
C GLU A 106 -4.99 -8.79 27.59
N ARG A 107 -5.82 -7.96 28.24
CA ARG A 107 -6.94 -7.28 27.57
C ARG A 107 -6.46 -5.90 27.13
N GLY A 108 -6.85 -5.48 25.94
CA GLY A 108 -6.55 -4.17 25.37
C GLY A 108 -5.90 -4.29 24.01
N ASP A 109 -5.44 -3.15 23.49
CA ASP A 109 -4.91 -3.06 22.14
C ASP A 109 -3.52 -3.69 22.06
N HIS A 110 -3.36 -4.61 21.12
CA HIS A 110 -2.07 -5.23 20.83
C HIS A 110 -1.55 -4.67 19.52
N LEU A 111 -0.26 -4.34 19.47
CA LEU A 111 0.41 -3.95 18.23
C LEU A 111 1.13 -5.15 17.66
N VAL A 112 0.80 -5.54 16.43
CA VAL A 112 1.59 -6.52 15.68
C VAL A 112 2.67 -5.74 14.93
N LEU A 113 3.92 -5.98 15.29
CA LEU A 113 5.08 -5.39 14.65
C LEU A 113 5.77 -6.45 13.80
N LEU A 114 6.03 -6.10 12.55
CA LEU A 114 6.70 -6.94 11.58
C LEU A 114 7.84 -6.16 10.94
N THR A 115 8.98 -6.81 10.79
CA THR A 115 10.12 -6.28 10.02
C THR A 115 10.37 -7.18 8.83
N SER A 116 10.04 -6.71 7.64
CA SER A 116 10.34 -7.36 6.36
C SER A 116 11.57 -6.73 5.72
N PRO A 117 12.32 -7.48 4.90
CA PRO A 117 13.29 -6.88 3.99
C PRO A 117 12.58 -5.90 3.03
N ARG A 118 13.32 -4.91 2.54
CA ARG A 118 12.83 -4.02 1.47
C ARG A 118 12.74 -4.84 0.18
N TYR A 119 11.63 -4.70 -0.54
CA TYR A 119 11.45 -5.34 -1.84
C TYR A 119 11.66 -4.32 -2.95
N GLU A 120 12.51 -4.70 -3.90
CA GLU A 120 12.55 -4.12 -5.23
C GLU A 120 11.85 -5.14 -6.13
N VAL A 121 10.81 -4.70 -6.83
CA VAL A 121 10.20 -5.50 -7.88
C VAL A 121 10.89 -5.05 -9.16
N ASP A 122 11.61 -5.96 -9.81
CA ASP A 122 12.03 -5.73 -11.19
C ASP A 122 10.77 -5.75 -12.05
N ASP A 123 10.42 -4.58 -12.60
CA ASP A 123 9.21 -4.35 -13.40
C ASP A 123 9.16 -5.20 -14.70
N GLU A 124 10.16 -6.04 -14.98
CA GLU A 124 10.25 -6.87 -16.19
C GLU A 124 9.32 -8.11 -16.19
N VAL A 125 8.66 -8.45 -15.08
CA VAL A 125 7.87 -9.70 -14.96
C VAL A 125 6.37 -9.53 -15.28
N LEU A 126 5.88 -8.32 -15.54
CA LEU A 126 4.48 -8.07 -15.95
C LEU A 126 4.26 -8.22 -17.47
N GLN A 127 4.78 -9.29 -18.07
CA GLN A 127 4.36 -9.76 -19.39
C GLN A 127 4.15 -11.26 -19.30
N ASP A 128 2.98 -11.69 -18.83
CA ASP A 128 2.24 -12.86 -19.32
C ASP A 128 1.04 -13.12 -18.39
N HIS A 129 -0.13 -12.69 -18.86
CA HIS A 129 -1.44 -13.15 -18.38
C HIS A 129 -2.15 -13.84 -19.55
#